data_AF-A0A0M9A204-F1
#
_entry.id   AF-A0A0M9A204-F1
#
_cell.length_a   1.000
_cell.length_b   1.000
_cell.length_c   1.000
_cell.angle_alpha   90.00
_cell.angle_beta   90.00
_cell.angle_gamma   90.00
#
_symmetry.space_group_name_H-M   'P 1'
#
loop_
_entity.id
_entity.type
_entity.pdbx_description
1 polymer ?
#
loop_
_entity_poly.entity_id
_entity_poly.type
_entity_poly.pdbx_seq_one_letter_code
_entity_poly.pdbx_strand_id
1 'polypeptide(L)'
;MGKIQEITDFIRDFNLLQETWIEEKDLQRTMRKLDERFRWTAKPVIRSKTKGRAAGGQLLGIKKNLNWGPVEEWEFGLVVRGRVAGEQVTLITVYNNVGVGKLKSSLEELIEGIERRGDKILIVGDWNARIGEKQGRTDKHEDDKWHRNSEYKVLNWEGRRLLGMCQEIWDRLF
;
A
#
# COMPACT_ATOMS: atom_id res chain seq x y z
N MET A 1 -21.36 3.89 -13.89
CA MET A 1 -20.93 3.84 -12.46
C MET A 1 -19.41 3.76 -12.50
N GLY A 2 -18.70 4.79 -12.02
CA GLY A 2 -17.29 5.01 -12.37
C GLY A 2 -16.29 4.22 -11.51
N LYS A 3 -15.12 3.89 -12.09
CA LYS A 3 -13.94 3.28 -11.40
C LYS A 3 -13.54 4.00 -10.10
N ILE A 4 -13.84 5.30 -9.96
CA ILE A 4 -13.56 6.08 -8.72
C ILE A 4 -14.46 5.64 -7.56
N GLN A 5 -15.73 5.38 -7.83
CA GLN A 5 -16.65 4.83 -6.83
C GLN A 5 -16.19 3.42 -6.45
N GLU A 6 -15.74 2.61 -7.42
CA GLU A 6 -15.16 1.29 -7.16
C GLU A 6 -13.88 1.37 -6.31
N ILE A 7 -12.97 2.31 -6.55
CA ILE A 7 -11.77 2.53 -5.72
C ILE A 7 -12.14 3.04 -4.33
N THR A 8 -13.12 3.94 -4.22
CA THR A 8 -13.55 4.49 -2.93
C THR A 8 -14.26 3.43 -2.08
N ASP A 9 -15.13 2.63 -2.69
CA ASP A 9 -15.79 1.50 -2.05
C ASP A 9 -14.76 0.41 -1.69
N PHE A 10 -13.78 0.19 -2.57
CA PHE A 10 -12.63 -0.65 -2.26
C PHE A 10 -11.84 -0.12 -1.06
N ILE A 11 -11.52 1.18 -0.96
CA ILE A 11 -10.77 1.72 0.19
C ILE A 11 -11.56 1.56 1.50
N ARG A 12 -12.90 1.64 1.47
CA ARG A 12 -13.76 1.40 2.64
C ARG A 12 -13.75 -0.05 3.14
N ASP A 13 -13.24 -0.96 2.33
CA ASP A 13 -13.16 -2.38 2.58
C ASP A 13 -11.84 -2.81 3.23
N PHE A 14 -10.88 -1.88 3.30
CA PHE A 14 -9.58 -2.05 3.96
C PHE A 14 -9.32 -0.97 5.01
N ASN A 15 -8.55 -1.33 6.01
CA ASN A 15 -7.87 -0.39 6.89
C ASN A 15 -6.38 -0.70 6.85
N LEU A 16 -5.57 0.28 6.44
CA LEU A 16 -4.12 0.21 6.57
C LEU A 16 -3.67 1.20 7.64
N LEU A 17 -3.08 0.67 8.72
CA LEU A 17 -2.41 1.47 9.74
C LEU A 17 -0.90 1.21 9.62
N GLN A 18 -0.12 2.28 9.59
CA GLN A 18 1.34 2.22 9.49
C GLN A 18 1.93 2.98 10.67
N GLU A 19 3.19 2.67 11.03
CA GLU A 19 3.80 3.20 12.24
C GLU A 19 2.96 2.87 13.47
N THR A 20 2.64 1.58 13.64
CA THR A 20 1.81 1.13 14.76
C THR A 20 2.63 0.97 16.03
N TRP A 21 3.95 0.83 15.92
CA TRP A 21 4.88 0.63 17.05
C TRP A 21 4.55 -0.61 17.90
N ILE A 22 3.75 -1.54 17.37
CA ILE A 22 3.32 -2.74 18.08
C ILE A 22 4.42 -3.80 17.98
N GLU A 23 4.93 -4.24 19.13
CA GLU A 23 5.83 -5.38 19.23
C GLU A 23 5.03 -6.70 19.21
N GLU A 24 5.68 -7.79 18.78
CA GLU A 24 5.09 -9.14 18.72
C GLU A 24 4.35 -9.53 20.02
N LYS A 25 4.98 -9.27 21.17
CA LYS A 25 4.44 -9.61 22.50
C LYS A 25 3.10 -8.92 22.81
N ASP A 26 2.86 -7.74 22.24
CA ASP A 26 1.68 -6.91 22.49
C ASP A 26 0.61 -7.09 21.39
N LEU A 27 0.92 -7.87 20.36
CA LEU A 27 0.10 -7.99 19.17
C LEU A 27 -1.28 -8.59 19.49
N GLN A 28 -1.33 -9.74 20.15
CA GLN A 28 -2.59 -10.40 20.52
C GLN A 28 -3.51 -9.52 21.38
N ARG A 29 -2.93 -8.73 22.29
CA ARG A 29 -3.71 -7.81 23.13
C ARG A 29 -4.28 -6.66 22.30
N THR A 30 -3.49 -6.16 21.35
CA THR A 30 -3.90 -5.04 20.50
C THR A 30 -4.96 -5.46 19.50
N MET A 31 -4.79 -6.61 18.82
CA MET A 31 -5.75 -7.12 17.83
C MET A 31 -7.15 -7.35 18.43
N ARG A 32 -7.24 -7.74 19.71
CA ARG A 32 -8.53 -7.91 20.42
C ARG A 32 -9.33 -6.63 20.62
N LYS A 33 -8.70 -5.46 20.49
CA LYS A 33 -9.37 -4.14 20.61
C LYS A 33 -9.80 -3.56 19.28
N LEU A 34 -9.35 -4.17 18.17
CA LEU A 34 -9.66 -3.68 16.83
C LEU A 34 -11.06 -4.14 16.42
N ASP A 35 -11.65 -3.41 15.48
CA ASP A 35 -12.99 -3.68 14.97
C ASP A 35 -13.11 -5.10 14.42
N GLU A 36 -14.02 -5.89 15.01
CA GLU A 36 -14.23 -7.30 14.69
C GLU A 36 -14.84 -7.54 13.31
N ARG A 37 -15.34 -6.50 12.62
CA ARG A 37 -15.80 -6.60 11.23
C ARG A 37 -14.65 -6.89 10.25
N PHE A 38 -13.41 -6.66 10.68
CA PHE A 38 -12.21 -6.88 9.90
C PHE A 38 -11.43 -8.11 10.38
N ARG A 39 -10.84 -8.83 9.43
CA ARG A 39 -9.74 -9.76 9.65
C ARG A 39 -8.45 -8.95 9.64
N TRP A 40 -7.80 -8.88 10.80
CA TRP A 40 -6.56 -8.14 10.98
C TRP A 40 -5.35 -9.04 10.77
N THR A 41 -4.38 -8.57 10.01
CA THR A 41 -3.02 -9.12 9.93
C THR A 41 -2.04 -8.02 10.27
N ALA A 42 -0.96 -8.38 10.96
CA ALA A 42 0.07 -7.45 11.37
C ALA A 42 1.43 -7.85 10.83
N LYS A 43 2.22 -6.84 10.46
CA LYS A 43 3.68 -6.92 10.39
C LYS A 43 4.20 -6.14 11.59
N PRO A 44 4.52 -6.79 12.73
CA PRO A 44 4.93 -6.10 13.94
C PRO A 44 6.33 -5.51 13.82
N VAL A 45 6.70 -4.65 14.77
CA VAL A 45 8.04 -4.08 14.80
C VAL A 45 9.05 -5.08 15.31
N ILE A 46 10.14 -5.25 14.56
CA ILE A 46 11.33 -5.98 14.99
C ILE A 46 12.35 -4.98 15.54
N ARG A 47 12.67 -5.08 16.84
CA ARG A 47 13.72 -4.25 17.46
C ARG A 47 15.10 -4.77 17.07
N SER A 48 15.90 -3.94 16.39
CA SER A 48 17.30 -4.26 16.08
C SER A 48 18.28 -3.90 17.19
N LYS A 49 17.88 -3.11 18.21
CA LYS A 49 18.73 -2.69 19.35
C LYS A 49 17.95 -2.69 20.69
N THR A 50 18.64 -3.02 21.78
CA THR A 50 18.12 -3.04 23.17
C THR A 50 17.78 -1.66 23.76
N LYS A 51 18.27 -0.56 23.15
CA LYS A 51 17.92 0.82 23.53
C LYS A 51 17.44 1.60 22.29
N GLY A 52 16.28 2.24 22.40
CA GLY A 52 15.65 3.06 21.36
C GLY A 52 14.13 2.84 21.25
N ARG A 53 13.42 3.76 20.58
CA ARG A 53 12.03 3.52 20.16
C ARG A 53 12.07 2.39 19.11
N ALA A 54 11.17 1.40 19.23
CA ALA A 54 10.79 0.53 18.11
C ALA A 54 10.45 1.45 16.91
N ALA A 55 10.57 1.06 15.64
CA ALA A 55 10.11 1.90 14.51
C ALA A 55 9.42 1.04 13.45
N GLY A 56 8.34 1.55 12.86
CA GLY A 56 7.55 0.85 11.86
C GLY A 56 6.33 0.12 12.44
N GLY A 57 6.03 -1.03 11.81
CA GLY A 57 4.86 -1.83 12.10
C GLY A 57 3.70 -1.46 11.17
N GLN A 58 3.00 -2.48 10.68
CA GLN A 58 1.81 -2.31 9.85
C GLN A 58 0.68 -3.20 10.37
N LEU A 59 -0.55 -2.71 10.27
CA LEU A 59 -1.78 -3.48 10.42
C LEU A 59 -2.62 -3.33 9.16
N LEU A 60 -3.03 -4.46 8.60
CA LEU A 60 -3.98 -4.54 7.51
C LEU A 60 -5.26 -5.20 8.03
N GLY A 61 -6.35 -4.45 8.06
CA GLY A 61 -7.69 -4.95 8.31
C GLY A 61 -8.44 -5.12 7.00
N ILE A 62 -8.92 -6.31 6.71
CA ILE A 62 -9.75 -6.62 5.53
C ILE A 62 -11.14 -7.00 6.02
N LYS A 63 -12.23 -6.40 5.50
CA LYS A 63 -13.57 -6.81 5.96
C LYS A 63 -13.81 -8.31 5.73
N LYS A 64 -14.40 -8.97 6.71
CA LYS A 64 -14.59 -10.44 6.73
C LYS A 64 -15.51 -10.97 5.62
N ASN A 65 -16.39 -10.13 5.06
CA ASN A 65 -17.32 -10.52 3.99
C ASN A 65 -16.69 -10.49 2.59
N LEU A 66 -15.40 -10.15 2.47
CA LEU A 66 -14.70 -10.07 1.20
C LEU A 66 -13.90 -11.35 0.94
N ASN A 67 -13.83 -11.73 -0.34
CA ASN A 67 -13.07 -12.90 -0.77
C ASN A 67 -11.59 -12.56 -1.01
N TRP A 68 -10.82 -12.52 0.08
CA TRP A 68 -9.37 -12.33 0.06
C TRP A 68 -8.65 -13.52 0.67
N GLY A 69 -7.58 -13.93 0.00
CA GLY A 69 -6.69 -14.98 0.43
C GLY A 69 -5.89 -14.63 1.69
N PRO A 70 -4.91 -15.48 2.05
CA PRO A 70 -3.99 -15.19 3.14
C PRO A 70 -3.18 -13.93 2.84
N VAL A 71 -2.83 -13.21 3.90
CA VAL A 71 -1.93 -12.06 3.83
C VAL A 71 -0.51 -12.58 4.03
N GLU A 72 0.37 -12.26 3.09
CA GLU A 72 1.79 -12.62 3.11
C GLU A 72 2.63 -11.38 3.43
N GLU A 73 3.78 -11.57 4.07
CA GLU A 73 4.74 -10.50 4.28
C GLU A 73 5.71 -10.41 3.10
N TRP A 74 6.05 -9.19 2.68
CA TRP A 74 7.23 -8.92 1.87
C TRP A 74 8.17 -7.98 2.63
N GLU A 75 9.34 -7.71 2.04
CA GLU A 75 10.42 -6.95 2.69
C GLU A 75 9.95 -5.61 3.28
N PHE A 76 9.11 -4.87 2.55
CA PHE A 76 8.65 -3.53 2.93
C PHE A 76 7.14 -3.43 3.20
N GLY A 77 6.46 -4.56 3.42
CA GLY A 77 5.07 -4.54 3.86
C GLY A 77 4.33 -5.87 3.76
N LEU A 78 3.08 -5.82 3.30
CA LEU A 78 2.17 -6.95 3.16
C LEU A 78 1.66 -7.09 1.72
N VAL A 79 1.41 -8.32 1.29
CA VAL A 79 0.77 -8.65 0.01
C VAL A 79 -0.45 -9.51 0.28
N VAL A 80 -1.56 -9.22 -0.38
CA VAL A 80 -2.76 -10.06 -0.31
C VAL A 80 -3.47 -10.08 -1.65
N ARG A 81 -3.92 -11.26 -2.05
CA ARG A 81 -4.68 -11.48 -3.28
C ARG A 81 -6.16 -11.65 -2.97
N GLY A 82 -7.02 -11.12 -3.82
CA GLY A 82 -8.46 -11.29 -3.70
C GLY A 82 -9.19 -10.98 -4.99
N ARG A 83 -10.52 -10.93 -4.89
CA ARG A 83 -11.39 -10.59 -6.02
C ARG A 83 -12.19 -9.33 -5.72
N VAL A 84 -12.20 -8.39 -6.67
CA VAL A 84 -12.96 -7.13 -6.61
C VAL A 84 -13.78 -7.01 -7.87
N ALA A 85 -15.10 -6.85 -7.75
CA ALA A 85 -15.99 -6.70 -8.91
C ALA A 85 -15.77 -7.77 -10.01
N GLY A 86 -15.48 -9.02 -9.62
CA GLY A 86 -15.23 -10.12 -10.54
C GLY A 86 -13.78 -10.30 -11.00
N GLU A 87 -12.91 -9.31 -10.76
CA GLU A 87 -11.53 -9.25 -11.24
C GLU A 87 -10.55 -9.74 -10.18
N GLN A 88 -9.48 -10.43 -10.59
CA GLN A 88 -8.39 -10.77 -9.68
C GLN A 88 -7.54 -9.53 -9.40
N VAL A 89 -7.29 -9.26 -8.12
CA VAL A 89 -6.54 -8.10 -7.66
C VAL A 89 -5.51 -8.55 -6.62
N THR A 90 -4.29 -8.04 -6.75
CA THR A 90 -3.27 -8.12 -5.69
C THR A 90 -3.08 -6.73 -5.07
N LEU A 91 -3.30 -6.63 -3.77
CA LEU A 91 -2.99 -5.46 -2.95
C LEU A 91 -1.58 -5.61 -2.37
N ILE A 92 -0.74 -4.62 -2.60
CA ILE A 92 0.59 -4.49 -2.02
C ILE A 92 0.59 -3.28 -1.09
N THR A 93 0.90 -3.47 0.19
CA THR A 93 1.15 -2.36 1.11
C THR A 93 2.64 -2.02 1.13
N VAL A 94 2.96 -0.73 1.16
CA VAL A 94 4.33 -0.21 1.18
C VAL A 94 4.53 0.62 2.44
N TYR A 95 5.58 0.34 3.19
CA TYR A 95 6.14 1.21 4.22
C TYR A 95 7.60 1.48 3.90
N ASN A 96 7.87 2.65 3.33
CA ASN A 96 9.20 3.01 2.86
C ASN A 96 10.01 3.75 3.95
N ASN A 97 10.83 2.99 4.68
CA ASN A 97 11.81 3.52 5.63
C ASN A 97 13.26 3.50 5.12
N VAL A 98 13.50 3.01 3.89
CA VAL A 98 14.84 2.82 3.31
C VAL A 98 15.15 3.73 2.11
N GLY A 99 14.13 4.41 1.56
CA GLY A 99 14.20 5.19 0.34
C GLY A 99 13.74 4.40 -0.90
N VAL A 100 13.08 5.09 -1.83
CA VAL A 100 12.41 4.50 -3.02
C VAL A 100 13.39 3.70 -3.86
N GLY A 101 14.63 4.20 -3.99
CA GLY A 101 15.66 3.52 -4.78
C GLY A 101 16.04 2.13 -4.27
N LYS A 102 15.98 1.88 -2.95
CA LYS A 102 16.30 0.57 -2.38
C LYS A 102 15.11 -0.39 -2.46
N LEU A 103 13.90 0.13 -2.30
CA LEU A 103 12.68 -0.67 -2.36
C LEU A 103 12.32 -1.11 -3.78
N LYS A 104 12.68 -0.30 -4.79
CA LYS A 104 12.29 -0.48 -6.19
C LYS A 104 12.50 -1.90 -6.70
N SER A 105 13.70 -2.47 -6.56
CA SER A 105 14.02 -3.79 -7.11
C SER A 105 13.16 -4.91 -6.50
N SER A 106 13.00 -4.93 -5.18
CA SER A 106 12.14 -5.92 -4.50
C SER A 106 10.66 -5.78 -4.91
N LEU A 107 10.20 -4.54 -5.14
CA LEU A 107 8.84 -4.29 -5.59
C LEU A 107 8.65 -4.69 -7.07
N GLU A 108 9.62 -4.45 -7.94
CA GLU A 108 9.56 -4.83 -9.36
C GLU A 108 9.46 -6.35 -9.53
N GLU A 109 10.23 -7.12 -8.76
CA GLU A 109 10.14 -8.59 -8.76
C GLU A 109 8.73 -9.08 -8.36
N LEU A 110 8.14 -8.46 -7.32
CA LEU A 110 6.76 -8.74 -6.92
C LEU A 110 5.78 -8.42 -8.04
N ILE A 111 5.91 -7.24 -8.65
CA ILE A 111 5.04 -6.79 -9.75
C ILE A 111 5.15 -7.76 -10.93
N GLU A 112 6.34 -8.13 -11.37
CA GLU A 112 6.55 -9.08 -12.48
C GLU A 112 5.93 -10.46 -12.19
N GLY A 113 6.03 -10.92 -10.95
CA GLY A 113 5.36 -12.14 -10.51
C GLY A 113 3.82 -12.04 -10.62
N ILE A 114 3.25 -10.87 -10.31
CA ILE A 114 1.82 -10.61 -10.38
C ILE A 114 1.36 -10.44 -11.84
N GLU A 115 2.11 -9.70 -12.65
CA GLU A 115 1.88 -9.46 -14.08
C GLU A 115 1.77 -10.80 -14.83
N ARG A 116 2.69 -11.74 -14.58
CA ARG A 116 2.65 -13.08 -15.20
C ARG A 116 1.39 -13.87 -14.88
N ARG A 117 0.68 -13.54 -13.80
CA ARG A 117 -0.61 -14.17 -13.43
C ARG A 117 -1.82 -13.43 -14.01
N GLY A 118 -1.62 -12.22 -14.54
CA GLY A 118 -2.70 -11.38 -15.05
C GLY A 118 -3.59 -10.76 -13.97
N ASP A 119 -3.13 -10.66 -12.72
CA ASP A 119 -3.90 -9.96 -11.69
C ASP A 119 -3.75 -8.44 -11.87
N LYS A 120 -4.79 -7.66 -11.57
CA LYS A 120 -4.66 -6.21 -11.39
C LYS A 120 -3.86 -5.90 -10.13
N ILE A 121 -3.09 -4.83 -10.15
CA ILE A 121 -2.22 -4.46 -9.03
C ILE A 121 -2.72 -3.16 -8.40
N LEU A 122 -2.83 -3.16 -7.08
CA LEU A 122 -3.03 -1.95 -6.29
C LEU A 122 -1.89 -1.83 -5.27
N ILE A 123 -1.17 -0.72 -5.31
CA ILE A 123 -0.06 -0.44 -4.39
C ILE A 123 -0.44 0.75 -3.52
N VAL A 124 -0.40 0.57 -2.20
CA VAL A 124 -0.86 1.60 -1.24
C VAL A 124 0.12 1.73 -0.08
N GLY A 125 0.20 2.92 0.51
CA GLY A 125 0.88 3.13 1.78
C GLY A 125 1.81 4.33 1.79
N ASP A 126 2.62 4.40 2.84
CA ASP A 126 3.58 5.47 3.08
C ASP A 126 4.89 5.25 2.31
N TRP A 127 5.07 6.10 1.30
CA TRP A 127 6.27 6.13 0.47
C TRP A 127 7.38 7.04 1.01
N ASN A 128 7.11 7.83 2.06
CA ASN A 128 8.02 8.86 2.57
C ASN A 128 8.58 9.77 1.44
N ALA A 129 7.76 10.01 0.42
CA ALA A 129 8.13 10.66 -0.82
C ALA A 129 7.18 11.85 -1.07
N ARG A 130 7.73 13.06 -1.08
CA ARG A 130 6.95 14.28 -1.28
C ARG A 130 6.91 14.58 -2.77
N ILE A 131 5.74 14.45 -3.40
CA ILE A 131 5.55 14.65 -4.84
C ILE A 131 5.02 16.05 -5.20
N GLY A 132 4.93 16.97 -4.23
CA GLY A 132 4.32 18.29 -4.43
C GLY A 132 2.86 18.15 -4.86
N GLU A 133 2.49 18.85 -5.93
CA GLU A 133 1.16 18.79 -6.58
C GLU A 133 1.12 17.80 -7.76
N LYS A 134 2.18 16.99 -7.95
CA LYS A 134 2.21 15.99 -9.03
C LYS A 134 1.23 14.86 -8.73
N GLN A 135 0.63 14.31 -9.78
CA GLN A 135 -0.26 13.15 -9.73
C GLN A 135 -0.09 12.30 -10.99
N GLY A 136 -0.49 11.02 -10.93
CA GLY A 136 -0.49 10.12 -12.08
C GLY A 136 -1.62 10.41 -13.07
N ARG A 137 -1.59 9.74 -14.22
CA ARG A 137 -2.66 9.75 -15.23
C ARG A 137 -3.80 8.81 -14.80
N THR A 138 -5.02 9.14 -15.19
CA THR A 138 -6.22 8.31 -15.01
C THR A 138 -6.88 8.08 -16.36
N ASP A 139 -7.32 6.85 -16.66
CA ASP A 139 -7.79 6.46 -18.01
C ASP A 139 -9.03 7.21 -18.52
N LYS A 140 -9.83 7.93 -17.70
CA LYS A 140 -11.07 8.57 -18.19
C LYS A 140 -11.44 9.89 -17.50
N HIS A 141 -11.99 10.76 -18.35
CA HIS A 141 -12.65 12.07 -18.19
C HIS A 141 -11.81 13.22 -17.63
N GLU A 142 -11.58 14.22 -18.50
CA GLU A 142 -11.05 15.55 -18.18
C GLU A 142 -11.89 16.33 -17.14
N ASP A 143 -13.08 15.83 -16.80
CA ASP A 143 -14.05 16.52 -15.94
C ASP A 143 -13.98 16.12 -14.46
N ASP A 144 -13.45 14.94 -14.11
CA ASP A 144 -13.20 14.54 -12.72
C ASP A 144 -11.74 14.80 -12.34
N LYS A 145 -11.34 16.06 -12.44
CA LYS A 145 -10.00 16.54 -12.05
C LYS A 145 -9.84 16.57 -10.54
N TRP A 146 -9.72 15.39 -9.92
CA TRP A 146 -9.14 15.30 -8.59
C TRP A 146 -7.68 15.74 -8.68
N HIS A 147 -7.44 16.96 -8.21
CA HIS A 147 -6.11 17.53 -8.14
C HIS A 147 -5.51 17.27 -6.78
N ARG A 148 -4.29 16.72 -6.75
CA ARG A 148 -3.51 16.66 -5.52
C ARG A 148 -3.21 18.08 -5.06
N ASN A 149 -3.90 18.54 -4.02
CA ASN A 149 -3.60 19.80 -3.37
C ASN A 149 -2.66 19.56 -2.18
N SER A 150 -1.39 19.93 -2.34
CA SER A 150 -0.37 19.75 -1.30
C SER A 150 -0.16 21.06 -0.56
N GLU A 151 -0.33 21.05 0.76
CA GLU A 151 -0.15 22.22 1.63
C GLU A 151 1.19 22.93 1.38
N TYR A 152 2.27 22.16 1.30
CA TYR A 152 3.63 22.71 1.16
C TYR A 152 4.14 22.71 -0.29
N LYS A 153 3.43 22.05 -1.22
CA LYS A 153 3.83 21.91 -2.64
C LYS A 153 5.26 21.38 -2.88
N VAL A 154 5.91 20.82 -1.87
CA VAL A 154 7.31 20.37 -1.93
C VAL A 154 7.44 19.09 -2.73
N LEU A 155 8.34 19.11 -3.72
CA LEU A 155 8.85 17.93 -4.42
C LEU A 155 10.27 17.60 -3.92
N ASN A 156 10.44 16.51 -3.18
CA ASN A 156 11.76 16.07 -2.71
C ASN A 156 12.40 15.06 -3.68
N TRP A 157 13.65 14.66 -3.40
CA TRP A 157 14.37 13.73 -4.27
C TRP A 157 13.67 12.36 -4.34
N GLU A 158 13.22 11.82 -3.20
CA GLU A 158 12.46 10.56 -3.13
C GLU A 158 11.18 10.63 -3.98
N GLY A 159 10.48 11.75 -3.94
CA GLY A 159 9.30 12.02 -4.77
C GLY A 159 9.61 11.98 -6.26
N ARG A 160 10.77 12.48 -6.70
CA ARG A 160 11.19 12.36 -8.10
C ARG A 160 11.45 10.91 -8.50
N ARG A 161 12.09 10.11 -7.63
CA ARG A 161 12.29 8.68 -7.90
C ARG A 161 10.98 7.90 -7.92
N LEU A 162 10.05 8.21 -7.02
CA LEU A 162 8.72 7.60 -7.02
C LEU A 162 7.98 7.89 -8.34
N LEU A 163 7.95 9.15 -8.77
CA LEU A 163 7.30 9.53 -10.03
C LEU A 163 7.95 8.85 -11.24
N GLY A 164 9.29 8.75 -11.27
CA GLY A 164 10.01 8.02 -12.32
C GLY A 164 9.63 6.54 -12.35
N MET A 165 9.65 5.86 -11.20
CA MET A 165 9.24 4.47 -11.09
C MET A 165 7.78 4.25 -11.51
N CYS A 166 6.86 5.13 -11.11
CA CYS A 166 5.47 5.06 -11.55
C CYS A 166 5.33 5.21 -13.07
N GLN A 167 6.12 6.10 -13.69
CA GLN A 167 6.12 6.29 -15.14
C GLN A 167 6.66 5.05 -15.87
N GLU A 168 7.78 4.48 -15.40
CA GLU A 168 8.36 3.26 -15.96
C GLU A 168 7.39 2.07 -15.87
N ILE A 169 6.73 1.88 -14.73
CA ILE A 169 5.71 0.84 -14.54
C ILE A 169 4.51 1.09 -15.47
N TRP A 170 4.08 2.36 -15.60
CA TRP A 170 2.98 2.72 -16.48
C TRP A 170 3.28 2.36 -17.93
N ASP A 171 4.42 2.80 -18.45
CA ASP A 171 4.84 2.58 -19.84
C ASP A 171 5.07 1.09 -20.15
N ARG A 172 5.31 0.28 -19.12
CA ARG A 172 5.41 -1.18 -19.24
C ARG A 172 4.04 -1.87 -19.32
N LEU A 173 3.05 -1.33 -18.62
CA LEU A 173 1.72 -1.95 -18.45
C LEU A 173 0.67 -1.49 -19.48
N PHE A 174 0.87 -0.32 -20.10
CA PHE A 174 -0.09 0.33 -20.98
C PHE A 174 0.58 0.94 -22.22
#